data_AF-G0HZC1-F1
#
_entry.id   AF-G0HZC1-F1
#
_cell.length_a   1.000
_cell.length_b   1.000
_cell.length_c   1.000
_cell.angle_alpha   90.00
_cell.angle_beta   90.00
_cell.angle_gamma   90.00
#
_symmetry.space_group_name_H-M   'P 1'
#
loop_
_entity.id
_entity.type
_entity.pdbx_description
1 polymer ?
#
loop_
_entity_poly.entity_id
_entity_poly.type
_entity_poly.pdbx_seq_one_letter_code
_entity_poly.pdbx_strand_id
1 'polypeptide(L)'
;MVESARFTAIDIASEADTERLQSYGQNLDYYIDNNYTYIPMPEDDKYYDRDEGVLKDIDDNQWVDERSGLDEVLEKLQNHPFLLVKKFENAYFNPAPNNEASPSLNDNEDSDGGEQPNDRIESKEDQERGDDSESGEDTTSIEVEYTIKGPEEVTGDLVDDPDSEIYDDMITAKEYFQQYPELANEELGSLYDIITLADLNRRTVKQIAYPSVAELADVLSQQIQSEYPNPEPLYPQLKPATIGNWIQNKEEGLDVHIAEYMNLMEMKQIIVSSDDGFVEQCGFESKTKCRNKLGSINQLRKKIMHANRTLIHNEDDLHKTLERIETAQEIVDEINN
;
A
#
# COMPACT_ATOMS: atom_id res chain seq x y z
N MET A 1 -17.67 -4.88 13.32
CA MET A 1 -16.49 -4.93 12.44
C MET A 1 -16.32 -3.55 11.85
N VAL A 2 -15.28 -2.83 12.26
CA VAL A 2 -14.86 -1.63 11.53
C VAL A 2 -14.30 -2.16 10.22
N GLU A 3 -14.86 -1.72 9.10
CA GLU A 3 -14.30 -1.97 7.78
C GLU A 3 -13.00 -1.16 7.71
N SER A 4 -11.94 -1.70 8.32
CA SER A 4 -10.60 -1.11 8.23
C SER A 4 -10.31 -0.96 6.75
N ALA A 5 -9.94 0.26 6.33
CA ALA A 5 -9.55 0.55 4.96
C ALA A 5 -8.68 -0.61 4.46
N ARG A 6 -9.25 -1.44 3.59
CA ARG A 6 -8.57 -2.60 3.05
C ARG A 6 -7.60 -2.03 2.05
N PHE A 7 -6.34 -1.97 2.44
CA PHE A 7 -5.29 -1.77 1.47
C PHE A 7 -5.29 -2.96 0.52
N THR A 8 -4.96 -2.67 -0.73
CA THR A 8 -5.18 -3.55 -1.85
C THR A 8 -3.89 -3.73 -2.66
N ALA A 9 -3.90 -4.61 -3.65
CA ALA A 9 -2.75 -4.86 -4.51
C ALA A 9 -2.25 -3.57 -5.20
N ILE A 10 -3.15 -2.66 -5.59
CA ILE A 10 -2.75 -1.40 -6.22
C ILE A 10 -1.96 -0.48 -5.27
N ASP A 11 -2.23 -0.52 -3.96
CA ASP A 11 -1.54 0.33 -2.97
C ASP A 11 -0.07 -0.05 -2.76
N ILE A 12 0.31 -1.26 -3.18
CA ILE A 12 1.66 -1.81 -2.98
C ILE A 12 2.43 -1.97 -4.29
N ALA A 13 1.72 -1.97 -5.43
CA ALA A 13 2.32 -2.15 -6.73
C ALA A 13 3.16 -0.94 -7.17
N SER A 14 3.98 -1.17 -8.18
CA SER A 14 4.73 -0.14 -8.90
C SER A 14 4.26 -0.08 -10.32
N GLU A 15 4.39 1.08 -10.96
CA GLU A 15 4.20 1.17 -12.40
C GLU A 15 5.08 0.15 -13.12
N ALA A 16 4.47 -0.68 -13.98
CA ALA A 16 5.18 -1.64 -14.78
C ALA A 16 5.65 -1.01 -16.09
N ASP A 17 6.95 -1.10 -16.34
CA ASP A 17 7.52 -0.84 -17.65
C ASP A 17 7.35 -2.11 -18.51
N THR A 18 6.46 -2.05 -19.50
CA THR A 18 6.02 -3.21 -20.29
C THR A 18 6.53 -3.14 -21.73
N GLU A 19 6.78 -4.31 -22.32
CA GLU A 19 7.24 -4.44 -23.70
C GLU A 19 6.31 -5.25 -24.60
N ARG A 20 6.68 -5.34 -25.88
CA ARG A 20 6.17 -6.34 -26.82
C ARG A 20 7.27 -7.29 -27.28
N LEU A 21 6.89 -8.52 -27.62
CA LEU A 21 7.79 -9.56 -28.12
C LEU A 21 8.59 -9.14 -29.37
N GLN A 22 8.03 -8.20 -30.15
CA GLN A 22 8.63 -7.71 -31.38
C GLN A 22 9.68 -6.62 -31.14
N SER A 23 9.58 -5.87 -30.03
CA SER A 23 10.41 -4.71 -29.70
C SER A 23 11.41 -4.95 -28.57
N TYR A 24 11.13 -5.86 -27.63
CA TYR A 24 11.93 -6.00 -26.40
C TYR A 24 13.43 -6.20 -26.65
N GLY A 25 13.80 -6.92 -27.72
CA GLY A 25 15.21 -7.16 -28.05
C GLY A 25 15.98 -5.91 -28.45
N GLN A 26 15.31 -4.87 -28.96
CA GLN A 26 15.91 -3.58 -29.30
C GLN A 26 16.10 -2.69 -28.06
N ASN A 27 15.25 -2.88 -27.05
CA ASN A 27 15.23 -2.07 -25.82
C ASN A 27 15.89 -2.79 -24.64
N LEU A 28 16.46 -3.98 -24.84
CA LEU A 28 17.06 -4.78 -23.77
C LEU A 28 18.16 -4.02 -23.00
N ASP A 29 18.98 -3.24 -23.70
CA ASP A 29 20.04 -2.43 -23.07
C ASP A 29 19.47 -1.42 -22.08
N TYR A 30 18.31 -0.80 -22.37
CA TYR A 30 17.63 0.11 -21.45
C TYR A 30 17.21 -0.60 -20.15
N TYR A 31 16.64 -1.80 -20.24
CA TYR A 31 16.24 -2.57 -19.06
C TYR A 31 17.45 -3.04 -18.23
N ILE A 32 18.56 -3.37 -18.89
CA ILE A 32 19.82 -3.71 -18.22
C ILE A 32 20.37 -2.50 -17.49
N ASP A 33 20.45 -1.34 -18.16
CA ASP A 33 21.02 -0.10 -17.61
C ASP A 33 20.21 0.40 -16.39
N ASN A 34 18.89 0.17 -16.38
CA ASN A 34 18.01 0.50 -15.27
C ASN A 34 17.85 -0.62 -14.22
N ASN A 35 18.62 -1.70 -14.32
CA ASN A 35 18.64 -2.82 -13.39
C ASN A 35 17.31 -3.59 -13.23
N TYR A 36 16.42 -3.60 -14.23
CA TYR A 36 15.20 -4.42 -14.19
C TYR A 36 15.50 -5.92 -14.20
N THR A 37 14.94 -6.68 -13.25
CA THR A 37 15.08 -8.15 -13.22
C THR A 37 14.12 -8.83 -14.20
N TYR A 38 12.91 -8.28 -14.35
CA TYR A 38 11.85 -8.84 -15.20
C TYR A 38 11.34 -7.78 -16.17
N ILE A 39 11.11 -8.19 -17.42
CA ILE A 39 10.53 -7.34 -18.46
C ILE A 39 9.18 -7.97 -18.87
N PRO A 40 8.06 -7.52 -18.30
CA PRO A 40 6.75 -8.07 -18.62
C PRO A 40 6.30 -7.66 -20.03
N MET A 41 5.75 -8.60 -20.78
CA MET A 41 5.11 -8.41 -22.10
C MET A 41 3.68 -8.95 -22.05
N PRO A 42 2.78 -8.26 -21.32
CA PRO A 42 1.44 -8.77 -21.02
C PRO A 42 0.58 -8.99 -22.26
N GLU A 43 0.78 -8.23 -23.33
CA GLU A 43 0.04 -8.40 -24.60
C GLU A 43 0.46 -9.65 -25.39
N ASP A 44 1.62 -10.22 -25.07
CA ASP A 44 2.15 -11.45 -25.68
C ASP A 44 2.12 -12.65 -24.71
N ASP A 45 1.49 -12.50 -23.52
CA ASP A 45 1.47 -13.47 -22.41
C ASP A 45 2.87 -13.99 -22.03
N LYS A 46 3.87 -13.11 -22.08
CA LYS A 46 5.28 -13.47 -21.87
C LYS A 46 6.00 -12.49 -20.97
N TYR A 47 7.14 -12.91 -20.44
CA TYR A 47 8.10 -12.01 -19.82
C TYR A 47 9.52 -12.49 -20.07
N TYR A 48 10.47 -11.56 -20.08
CA TYR A 48 11.89 -11.89 -20.14
C TYR A 48 12.48 -11.89 -18.73
N ASP A 49 13.06 -13.02 -18.32
CA ASP A 49 13.82 -13.16 -17.09
C ASP A 49 15.27 -12.82 -17.40
N ARG A 50 15.75 -11.66 -16.93
CA ARG A 50 17.08 -11.17 -17.28
C ARG A 50 18.17 -12.02 -16.64
N ASP A 51 17.96 -12.51 -15.43
CA ASP A 51 18.98 -13.24 -14.68
C ASP A 51 19.19 -14.65 -15.27
N GLU A 52 18.12 -15.28 -15.79
CA GLU A 52 18.21 -16.54 -16.53
C GLU A 52 18.50 -16.35 -18.03
N GLY A 53 18.23 -15.17 -18.57
CA GLY A 53 18.41 -14.83 -19.99
C GLY A 53 17.40 -15.51 -20.91
N VAL A 54 16.20 -15.86 -20.40
CA VAL A 54 15.19 -16.64 -21.13
C VAL A 54 13.83 -15.96 -21.14
N LEU A 55 13.10 -16.19 -22.22
CA LEU A 55 11.70 -15.80 -22.36
C LEU A 55 10.81 -16.87 -21.72
N LYS A 56 9.90 -16.47 -20.84
CA LYS A 56 8.95 -17.34 -20.13
C LYS A 56 7.52 -16.89 -20.41
N ASP A 57 6.57 -17.81 -20.21
CA ASP A 57 5.14 -17.50 -20.28
C ASP A 57 4.68 -16.89 -18.94
N ILE A 58 3.75 -15.92 -18.99
CA ILE A 58 3.09 -15.40 -17.80
C ILE A 58 2.00 -16.41 -17.40
N ASP A 59 2.08 -16.92 -16.17
CA ASP A 59 1.05 -17.82 -15.62
C ASP A 59 -0.20 -17.04 -15.20
N ASP A 60 -1.39 -17.65 -15.30
CA ASP A 60 -2.65 -17.03 -14.89
C ASP A 60 -2.62 -16.57 -13.41
N ASN A 61 -1.87 -17.27 -12.55
CA ASN A 61 -1.71 -16.91 -11.14
C ASN A 61 -0.72 -15.75 -10.90
N GLN A 62 -0.03 -15.28 -11.94
CA GLN A 62 0.74 -14.03 -11.87
C GLN A 62 -0.15 -12.79 -12.01
N TRP A 63 -1.42 -12.94 -12.35
CA TRP A 63 -2.37 -11.85 -12.33
C TRP A 63 -3.04 -11.73 -10.95
N VAL A 64 -3.17 -10.51 -10.47
CA VAL A 64 -3.86 -10.21 -9.21
C VAL A 64 -4.83 -9.05 -9.42
N ASP A 65 -6.02 -9.16 -8.82
CA ASP A 65 -7.04 -8.11 -8.89
C ASP A 65 -6.55 -6.87 -8.14
N GLU A 66 -6.88 -5.68 -8.64
CA GLU A 66 -6.44 -4.43 -8.02
C GLU A 66 -6.89 -4.32 -6.56
N ARG A 67 -7.99 -5.00 -6.19
CA ARG A 67 -8.62 -5.01 -4.86
C ARG A 67 -8.18 -6.17 -3.97
N SER A 68 -7.33 -7.07 -4.47
CA SER A 68 -6.84 -8.21 -3.70
C SER A 68 -6.12 -7.77 -2.43
N GLY A 69 -6.30 -8.52 -1.35
CA GLY A 69 -5.63 -8.28 -0.07
C GLY A 69 -4.15 -8.63 -0.09
N LEU A 70 -3.43 -8.18 0.95
CA LEU A 70 -2.00 -8.47 1.11
C LEU A 70 -1.72 -9.97 1.23
N ASP A 71 -2.59 -10.72 1.90
CA ASP A 71 -2.52 -12.18 2.05
C ASP A 71 -2.48 -12.89 0.69
N GLU A 72 -3.41 -12.58 -0.22
CA GLU A 72 -3.43 -13.15 -1.58
C GLU A 72 -2.15 -12.81 -2.36
N VAL A 73 -1.69 -11.56 -2.26
CA VAL A 73 -0.44 -11.13 -2.93
C VAL A 73 0.77 -11.91 -2.39
N LEU A 74 0.87 -12.05 -1.07
CA LEU A 74 1.97 -12.79 -0.44
C LEU A 74 1.91 -14.28 -0.81
N GLU A 75 0.72 -14.88 -0.89
CA GLU A 75 0.52 -16.28 -1.30
C GLU A 75 0.98 -16.51 -2.73
N LYS A 76 0.52 -15.69 -3.68
CA LYS A 76 0.89 -15.82 -5.10
C LYS A 76 2.40 -15.59 -5.31
N LEU A 77 3.01 -14.62 -4.63
CA LEU A 77 4.45 -14.37 -4.73
C LEU A 77 5.34 -15.49 -4.16
N GLN A 78 4.78 -16.47 -3.43
CA GLN A 78 5.58 -17.65 -3.03
C GLN A 78 5.93 -18.52 -4.23
N ASN A 79 5.10 -18.52 -5.28
CA ASN A 79 5.25 -19.39 -6.43
C ASN A 79 5.67 -18.64 -7.69
N HIS A 80 5.65 -17.31 -7.67
CA HIS A 80 5.89 -16.47 -8.83
C HIS A 80 6.90 -15.35 -8.53
N PRO A 81 7.77 -15.00 -9.49
CA PRO A 81 8.80 -13.97 -9.30
C PRO A 81 8.23 -12.55 -9.14
N PHE A 82 7.08 -12.31 -9.75
CA PHE A 82 6.32 -11.06 -9.69
C PHE A 82 4.84 -11.33 -9.97
N LEU A 83 4.00 -10.38 -9.60
CA LEU A 83 2.59 -10.31 -10.01
C LEU A 83 2.35 -9.07 -10.87
N LEU A 84 1.37 -9.14 -11.76
CA LEU A 84 0.85 -8.03 -12.54
C LEU A 84 -0.54 -7.65 -12.03
N VAL A 85 -0.77 -6.34 -11.95
CA VAL A 85 -2.07 -5.75 -11.66
C VAL A 85 -2.55 -5.05 -12.92
N LYS A 86 -3.74 -5.38 -13.40
CA LYS A 86 -4.37 -4.65 -14.51
C LYS A 86 -5.06 -3.42 -13.95
N LYS A 87 -4.64 -2.24 -14.40
CA LYS A 87 -5.36 -1.01 -14.10
C LYS A 87 -6.52 -0.86 -15.07
N PHE A 88 -7.60 -0.26 -14.61
CA PHE A 88 -8.69 0.21 -15.48
C PHE A 88 -9.39 -0.90 -16.28
N GLU A 89 -9.34 -2.17 -15.85
CA GLU A 89 -9.94 -3.29 -16.60
C GLU A 89 -11.45 -3.10 -16.84
N ASN A 90 -12.11 -2.39 -15.92
CA ASN A 90 -13.54 -2.06 -16.00
C ASN A 90 -13.82 -0.58 -16.27
N ALA A 91 -12.80 0.19 -16.69
CA ALA A 91 -12.98 1.60 -17.02
C ALA A 91 -13.22 1.79 -18.52
N TYR A 92 -14.13 2.71 -18.82
CA TYR A 92 -14.48 3.11 -20.16
C TYR A 92 -14.17 4.59 -20.36
N PHE A 93 -13.62 4.94 -21.51
CA PHE A 93 -13.14 6.26 -21.87
C PHE A 93 -13.93 6.78 -23.06
N ASN A 94 -14.18 8.08 -23.06
CA ASN A 94 -14.75 8.75 -24.23
C ASN A 94 -13.59 9.14 -25.17
N PRO A 95 -13.51 8.59 -26.40
CA PRO A 95 -12.43 8.86 -27.33
C PRO A 95 -12.43 10.30 -27.88
N ALA A 96 -13.45 11.12 -27.55
CA ALA A 96 -13.53 12.51 -27.97
C ALA A 96 -12.97 13.45 -26.88
N PRO A 97 -11.67 13.82 -26.92
CA PRO A 97 -11.34 15.16 -26.49
C PRO A 97 -12.00 16.05 -27.53
N ASN A 98 -13.07 16.77 -27.15
CA ASN A 98 -13.63 17.84 -27.96
C ASN A 98 -12.53 18.90 -28.15
N ASN A 99 -11.68 18.67 -29.15
CA ASN A 99 -10.79 19.66 -29.73
C ASN A 99 -11.60 20.54 -30.70
N GLU A 100 -12.88 20.77 -30.39
CA GLU A 100 -13.51 22.04 -30.73
C GLU A 100 -12.80 23.08 -29.85
N ALA A 101 -11.65 23.55 -30.36
CA ALA A 101 -11.03 24.77 -29.91
C ALA A 101 -12.13 25.81 -29.70
N SER A 102 -12.46 26.09 -28.44
CA SER A 102 -13.34 27.21 -28.12
C SER A 102 -12.70 28.44 -28.76
N PRO A 103 -13.41 29.19 -29.62
CA PRO A 103 -12.85 30.39 -30.21
C PRO A 103 -12.47 31.32 -29.06
N SER A 104 -11.19 31.68 -28.96
CA SER A 104 -10.70 32.62 -27.96
C SER A 104 -11.44 33.95 -28.11
N LEU A 105 -12.50 34.14 -27.33
CA LEU A 105 -13.03 35.46 -27.02
C LEU A 105 -12.12 36.03 -25.94
N ASN A 106 -11.18 36.88 -26.35
CA ASN A 106 -10.72 37.99 -25.53
C ASN A 106 -10.29 39.11 -26.48
N ASP A 107 -11.32 39.82 -26.94
CA ASP A 107 -11.27 41.23 -27.22
C ASP A 107 -10.98 42.01 -25.92
N ASN A 108 -10.10 43.01 -26.02
CA ASN A 108 -10.04 44.25 -25.24
C ASN A 108 -9.77 44.18 -23.72
N GLU A 109 -8.56 44.62 -23.33
CA GLU A 109 -8.44 45.63 -22.27
C GLU A 109 -7.46 46.73 -22.70
N ASP A 110 -8.05 47.88 -23.07
CA ASP A 110 -7.48 49.20 -22.92
C ASP A 110 -7.28 49.50 -21.42
N SER A 111 -6.05 49.82 -21.01
CA SER A 111 -5.74 50.66 -19.83
C SER A 111 -4.33 51.20 -20.04
N ASP A 112 -4.17 52.36 -20.66
CA ASP A 112 -4.16 53.69 -20.03
C ASP A 112 -3.27 53.81 -18.77
N GLY A 113 -2.21 54.61 -18.93
CA GLY A 113 -1.81 55.65 -17.98
C GLY A 113 -1.03 55.25 -16.72
N GLY A 114 0.28 55.49 -16.72
CA GLY A 114 1.06 55.57 -15.48
C GLY A 114 2.58 55.73 -15.62
N GLU A 115 3.04 56.89 -16.09
CA GLU A 115 4.46 57.28 -16.00
C GLU A 115 4.85 57.83 -14.60
N GLN A 116 6.14 57.62 -14.26
CA GLN A 116 7.04 58.36 -13.35
C GLN A 116 7.31 57.78 -11.95
N PRO A 117 8.47 58.12 -11.31
CA PRO A 117 9.83 58.25 -11.85
C PRO A 117 10.90 57.54 -11.00
N ASN A 118 12.11 57.48 -11.56
CA ASN A 118 13.37 57.10 -10.93
C ASN A 118 13.60 57.75 -9.56
N ASP A 119 13.99 56.94 -8.58
CA ASP A 119 14.90 57.40 -7.53
C ASP A 119 16.08 56.45 -7.35
N ARG A 120 17.24 57.10 -7.38
CA ARG A 120 18.60 56.58 -7.45
C ARG A 120 19.17 56.56 -6.04
N ILE A 121 19.53 55.39 -5.52
CA ILE A 121 20.44 55.28 -4.37
C ILE A 121 21.61 54.37 -4.78
N GLU A 122 22.74 55.01 -5.04
CA GLU A 122 24.06 54.37 -5.03
C GLU A 122 24.53 54.29 -3.57
N SER A 123 24.83 53.09 -3.09
CA SER A 123 25.90 52.89 -2.11
C SER A 123 26.46 51.47 -2.21
N LYS A 124 27.76 51.43 -2.47
CA LYS A 124 28.65 50.28 -2.45
C LYS A 124 28.77 49.73 -1.02
N GLU A 125 28.92 48.42 -0.87
CA GLU A 125 30.15 47.79 -0.36
C GLU A 125 30.01 46.26 -0.29
N ASP A 126 31.08 45.63 -0.75
CA ASP A 126 31.48 44.23 -0.77
C ASP A 126 30.86 43.28 0.28
N GLN A 127 30.38 42.12 -0.17
CA GLN A 127 30.74 40.83 0.46
C GLN A 127 30.45 39.61 -0.42
N GLU A 128 31.41 38.69 -0.39
CA GLU A 128 31.56 37.46 -1.15
C GLU A 128 30.54 36.36 -0.79
N ARG A 129 30.47 35.33 -1.67
CA ARG A 129 29.80 34.01 -1.55
C ARG A 129 28.32 34.03 -1.94
N GLY A 130 27.77 33.08 -2.69
CA GLY A 130 28.25 31.90 -3.41
C GLY A 130 27.02 31.37 -4.15
N ASP A 131 27.23 30.80 -5.35
CA ASP A 131 26.19 30.25 -6.23
C ASP A 131 25.28 29.25 -5.51
N ASP A 132 24.00 29.60 -5.37
CA ASP A 132 22.90 28.66 -5.16
C ASP A 132 21.87 28.93 -6.27
N SER A 133 21.93 28.13 -7.32
CA SER A 133 20.94 28.11 -8.40
C SER A 133 19.77 27.21 -8.00
N GLU A 134 18.74 27.78 -7.39
CA GLU A 134 17.41 27.18 -7.30
C GLU A 134 16.66 27.40 -8.62
N SER A 135 16.58 26.35 -9.44
CA SER A 135 15.60 26.27 -10.53
C SER A 135 14.27 25.81 -9.96
N GLY A 136 13.38 26.77 -9.67
CA GLY A 136 11.98 26.48 -9.41
C GLY A 136 11.29 26.10 -10.72
N GLU A 137 10.99 24.82 -10.89
CA GLU A 137 10.09 24.35 -11.93
C GLU A 137 8.65 24.61 -11.47
N ASP A 138 7.98 25.50 -12.20
CA ASP A 138 6.59 25.88 -12.02
C ASP A 138 5.70 24.80 -12.67
N THR A 139 5.30 23.79 -11.90
CA THR A 139 4.37 22.76 -12.37
C THR A 139 2.94 23.26 -12.19
N THR A 140 2.37 23.78 -13.27
CA THR A 140 0.95 24.12 -13.32
C THR A 140 0.16 22.84 -13.51
N SER A 141 -0.35 22.25 -12.43
CA SER A 141 -1.21 21.07 -12.51
C SER A 141 -2.59 21.49 -13.05
N ILE A 142 -2.94 20.97 -14.24
CA ILE A 142 -4.29 21.09 -14.80
C ILE A 142 -5.14 20.02 -14.11
N GLU A 143 -6.10 20.43 -13.28
CA GLU A 143 -7.13 19.53 -12.76
C GLU A 143 -8.15 19.27 -13.88
N VAL A 144 -8.03 18.12 -14.54
CA VAL A 144 -9.08 17.61 -15.43
C VAL A 144 -10.06 16.80 -14.59
N GLU A 145 -11.31 17.29 -14.46
CA GLU A 145 -12.38 16.51 -13.84
C GLU A 145 -12.83 15.40 -14.78
N TYR A 146 -12.41 14.17 -14.52
CA TYR A 146 -12.97 12.99 -15.16
C TYR A 146 -14.13 12.44 -14.33
N THR A 147 -15.21 12.04 -15.00
CA THR A 147 -16.21 11.18 -14.38
C THR A 147 -15.72 9.73 -14.42
N ILE A 148 -14.85 9.34 -13.49
CA ILE A 148 -14.52 7.93 -13.29
C ILE A 148 -15.73 7.28 -12.60
N LYS A 149 -16.66 6.75 -13.40
CA LYS A 149 -17.69 5.86 -12.87
C LYS A 149 -17.02 4.52 -12.57
N GLY A 150 -16.46 4.41 -11.37
CA GLY A 150 -16.02 3.12 -10.85
C GLY A 150 -17.21 2.14 -10.81
N PRO A 151 -16.96 0.83 -10.88
CA PRO A 151 -17.99 -0.18 -10.68
C PRO A 151 -18.33 -0.30 -9.18
N GLU A 152 -18.66 0.82 -8.52
CA GLU A 152 -19.36 0.76 -7.26
C GLU A 152 -20.78 0.25 -7.55
N GLU A 153 -21.21 -0.68 -6.71
CA GLU A 153 -22.51 -1.32 -6.73
C GLU A 153 -23.63 -0.32 -7.05
N VAL A 154 -24.04 -0.26 -8.33
CA VAL A 154 -25.31 0.30 -8.76
C VAL A 154 -26.40 -0.65 -8.26
N THR A 155 -26.69 -0.58 -6.96
CA THR A 155 -27.77 -1.32 -6.30
C THR A 155 -28.97 -0.44 -6.00
N GLY A 156 -29.01 0.78 -6.54
CA GLY A 156 -30.14 1.70 -6.39
C GLY A 156 -30.65 2.20 -7.73
N ASP A 157 -31.72 1.57 -8.23
CA ASP A 157 -32.73 2.10 -9.17
C ASP A 157 -32.28 3.19 -10.16
N LEU A 158 -31.09 3.06 -10.75
CA LEU A 158 -30.77 3.76 -11.99
C LEU A 158 -31.57 3.02 -13.05
N VAL A 159 -32.51 3.75 -13.63
CA VAL A 159 -33.31 3.31 -14.76
C VAL A 159 -32.36 2.74 -15.81
N ASP A 160 -32.33 1.41 -15.92
CA ASP A 160 -31.79 0.68 -17.07
C ASP A 160 -32.60 1.12 -18.29
N ASP A 161 -32.22 2.24 -18.88
CA ASP A 161 -32.54 2.51 -20.27
C ASP A 161 -31.33 2.10 -21.11
N PRO A 162 -31.23 0.82 -21.50
CA PRO A 162 -30.15 0.32 -22.34
C PRO A 162 -30.13 0.97 -23.73
N ASP A 163 -31.12 1.79 -24.08
CA ASP A 163 -31.19 2.58 -25.33
C ASP A 163 -30.63 4.02 -25.16
N SER A 164 -29.97 4.33 -24.04
CA SER A 164 -29.20 5.57 -23.90
C SER A 164 -28.03 5.58 -24.90
N GLU A 165 -28.19 6.28 -26.03
CA GLU A 165 -27.19 6.52 -27.11
C GLU A 165 -25.81 7.01 -26.63
N ILE A 166 -25.66 7.35 -25.34
CA ILE A 166 -24.45 7.86 -24.71
C ILE A 166 -23.34 6.78 -24.59
N TYR A 167 -23.67 5.48 -24.62
CA TYR A 167 -22.68 4.41 -24.44
C TYR A 167 -22.07 3.88 -25.75
N ASP A 168 -22.60 4.27 -26.92
CA ASP A 168 -22.20 3.66 -28.21
C ASP A 168 -20.77 4.07 -28.64
N ASP A 169 -20.25 5.17 -28.08
CA ASP A 169 -18.91 5.70 -28.41
C ASP A 169 -17.85 5.43 -27.32
N MET A 170 -18.18 4.76 -26.21
CA MET A 170 -17.20 4.52 -25.15
C MET A 170 -16.23 3.38 -25.53
N ILE A 171 -14.94 3.58 -25.30
CA ILE A 171 -13.89 2.58 -25.56
C ILE A 171 -13.21 2.12 -24.27
N THR A 172 -12.72 0.89 -24.25
CA THR A 172 -11.99 0.33 -23.08
C THR A 172 -10.65 1.02 -22.87
N ALA A 173 -10.06 0.90 -21.67
CA ALA A 173 -8.69 1.37 -21.41
C ALA A 173 -7.69 0.84 -22.45
N LYS A 174 -7.77 -0.45 -22.75
CA LYS A 174 -6.91 -1.10 -23.75
C LYS A 174 -7.06 -0.46 -25.14
N GLU A 175 -8.28 -0.22 -25.58
CA GLU A 175 -8.55 0.46 -26.86
C GLU A 175 -8.07 1.92 -26.84
N TYR A 176 -8.19 2.61 -25.71
CA TYR A 176 -7.70 3.99 -25.56
C TYR A 176 -6.19 4.07 -25.73
N PHE A 177 -5.42 3.19 -25.08
CA PHE A 177 -3.96 3.09 -25.28
C PHE A 177 -3.57 2.69 -26.70
N GLN A 178 -4.39 1.90 -27.39
CA GLN A 178 -4.12 1.52 -28.78
C GLN A 178 -4.42 2.65 -29.77
N GLN A 179 -5.49 3.41 -29.56
CA GLN A 179 -5.93 4.47 -30.46
C GLN A 179 -5.22 5.82 -30.19
N TYR A 180 -4.93 6.12 -28.92
CA TYR A 180 -4.38 7.39 -28.46
C TYR A 180 -3.21 7.18 -27.48
N PRO A 181 -2.12 6.50 -27.88
CA PRO A 181 -1.05 6.11 -26.96
C PRO A 181 -0.38 7.28 -26.22
N GLU A 182 -0.17 8.42 -26.89
CA GLU A 182 0.43 9.60 -26.25
C GLU A 182 -0.47 10.17 -25.16
N LEU A 183 -1.76 10.34 -25.47
CA LEU A 183 -2.76 10.87 -24.53
C LEU A 183 -3.02 9.90 -23.37
N ALA A 184 -3.13 8.61 -23.67
CA ALA A 184 -3.32 7.58 -22.66
C ALA A 184 -2.14 7.49 -21.68
N ASN A 185 -0.90 7.57 -22.18
CA ASN A 185 0.29 7.61 -21.32
C ASN A 185 0.33 8.88 -20.46
N GLU A 186 -0.06 10.04 -21.02
CA GLU A 186 -0.11 11.31 -20.28
C GLU A 186 -1.18 11.31 -19.19
N GLU A 187 -2.38 10.80 -19.49
CA GLU A 187 -3.53 10.85 -18.58
C GLU A 187 -3.56 9.69 -17.57
N LEU A 188 -3.15 8.49 -17.98
CA LEU A 188 -3.37 7.25 -17.22
C LEU A 188 -2.06 6.58 -16.75
N GLY A 189 -0.92 7.01 -17.29
CA GLY A 189 0.38 6.36 -17.06
C GLY A 189 0.44 4.99 -17.74
N SER A 190 0.87 3.95 -17.03
CA SER A 190 0.79 2.56 -17.50
C SER A 190 -0.59 1.90 -17.30
N LEU A 191 -0.92 0.96 -18.20
CA LEU A 191 -2.04 0.01 -18.07
C LEU A 191 -1.79 -1.07 -17.01
N TYR A 192 -0.53 -1.30 -16.66
CA TYR A 192 -0.12 -2.40 -15.82
C TYR A 192 0.75 -1.90 -14.69
N ASP A 193 0.50 -2.41 -13.50
CA ASP A 193 1.44 -2.33 -12.39
C ASP A 193 2.06 -3.70 -12.11
N ILE A 194 3.20 -3.71 -11.44
CA ILE A 194 3.97 -4.89 -11.07
C ILE A 194 4.23 -4.90 -9.56
N ILE A 195 4.13 -6.08 -8.96
CA ILE A 195 4.50 -6.32 -7.56
C ILE A 195 5.64 -7.34 -7.56
N THR A 196 6.76 -6.96 -6.96
CA THR A 196 7.94 -7.82 -6.76
C THR A 196 8.26 -7.95 -5.27
N LEU A 197 9.22 -8.82 -4.92
CA LEU A 197 9.73 -8.92 -3.54
C LEU A 197 10.28 -7.58 -3.01
N ALA A 198 10.77 -6.69 -3.88
CA ALA A 198 11.25 -5.37 -3.46
C ALA A 198 10.11 -4.49 -2.93
N ASP A 199 8.93 -4.58 -3.55
CA ASP A 199 7.75 -3.79 -3.19
C ASP A 199 7.19 -4.19 -1.83
N LEU A 200 7.31 -5.48 -1.48
CA LEU A 200 6.96 -6.00 -0.15
C LEU A 200 7.78 -5.41 1.01
N ASN A 201 8.87 -4.71 0.71
CA ASN A 201 9.71 -4.06 1.71
C ASN A 201 9.41 -2.57 1.91
N ARG A 202 8.47 -2.01 1.14
CA ARG A 202 8.01 -0.63 1.28
C ARG A 202 7.35 -0.41 2.65
N ARG A 203 7.35 0.87 3.07
CA ARG A 203 6.68 1.28 4.30
C ARG A 203 5.18 0.96 4.28
N THR A 204 4.54 1.10 3.12
CA THR A 204 3.12 0.82 2.91
C THR A 204 2.78 -0.61 3.34
N VAL A 205 3.48 -1.62 2.82
CA VAL A 205 3.25 -3.04 3.19
C VAL A 205 3.37 -3.30 4.69
N LYS A 206 4.32 -2.64 5.38
CA LYS A 206 4.45 -2.74 6.84
C LYS A 206 3.25 -2.13 7.57
N GLN A 207 2.71 -1.02 7.06
CA GLN A 207 1.51 -0.41 7.62
C GLN A 207 0.29 -1.31 7.40
N ILE A 208 0.20 -1.99 6.25
CA ILE A 208 -0.87 -2.94 5.93
C ILE A 208 -0.82 -4.18 6.83
N ALA A 209 0.38 -4.69 7.12
CA ALA A 209 0.54 -5.88 7.97
C ALA A 209 0.43 -5.59 9.48
N TYR A 210 0.53 -4.32 9.90
CA TYR A 210 0.48 -3.93 11.31
C TYR A 210 -0.87 -4.22 12.00
N PRO A 211 -2.03 -3.92 11.38
CA PRO A 211 -3.35 -4.25 11.90
C PRO A 211 -3.49 -5.67 12.46
N SER A 212 -3.03 -6.71 11.76
CA SER A 212 -3.13 -8.11 12.22
C SER A 212 -2.44 -8.34 13.57
N VAL A 213 -1.32 -7.65 13.81
CA VAL A 213 -0.58 -7.71 15.08
C VAL A 213 -1.25 -6.87 16.17
N ALA A 214 -1.78 -5.70 15.78
CA ALA A 214 -2.42 -4.77 16.70
C ALA A 214 -3.75 -5.31 17.22
N GLU A 215 -4.57 -5.88 16.34
CA GLU A 215 -5.84 -6.51 16.69
C GLU A 215 -5.64 -7.70 17.62
N LEU A 216 -4.67 -8.58 17.34
CA LEU A 216 -4.29 -9.65 18.27
C LEU A 216 -3.89 -9.11 19.64
N ALA A 217 -3.08 -8.05 19.69
CA ALA A 217 -2.66 -7.47 20.97
C ALA A 217 -3.84 -6.88 21.74
N ASP A 218 -4.78 -6.24 21.06
CA ASP A 218 -6.00 -5.67 21.65
C ASP A 218 -6.89 -6.77 22.25
N VAL A 219 -7.21 -7.80 21.47
CA VAL A 219 -8.03 -8.92 21.92
C VAL A 219 -7.39 -9.65 23.11
N LEU A 220 -6.08 -9.90 23.07
CA LEU A 220 -5.37 -10.51 24.21
C LEU A 220 -5.35 -9.59 25.44
N SER A 221 -5.24 -8.27 25.25
CA SER A 221 -5.32 -7.28 26.33
C SER A 221 -6.66 -7.38 27.05
N GLN A 222 -7.75 -7.48 26.29
CA GLN A 222 -9.12 -7.62 26.82
C GLN A 222 -9.31 -8.94 27.58
N GLN A 223 -8.78 -10.06 27.06
CA GLN A 223 -8.80 -11.35 27.77
C GLN A 223 -8.05 -11.27 29.11
N ILE A 224 -6.85 -10.67 29.12
CA ILE A 224 -6.06 -10.48 30.35
C ILE A 224 -6.79 -9.56 31.34
N GLN A 225 -7.43 -8.49 30.87
CA GLN A 225 -8.21 -7.60 31.72
C GLN A 225 -9.42 -8.30 32.34
N SER A 226 -10.11 -9.14 31.58
CA SER A 226 -11.26 -9.91 32.06
C SER A 226 -10.86 -10.91 33.15
N GLU A 227 -9.75 -11.64 32.94
CA GLU A 227 -9.25 -12.64 33.90
C GLU A 227 -8.62 -12.00 35.15
N TYR A 228 -7.95 -10.86 34.98
CA TYR A 228 -7.26 -10.14 36.06
C TYR A 228 -7.79 -8.71 36.21
N PRO A 229 -9.01 -8.50 36.75
CA PRO A 229 -9.56 -7.15 36.94
C PRO A 229 -8.72 -6.27 37.88
N ASN A 230 -7.97 -6.91 38.78
CA ASN A 230 -7.00 -6.25 39.65
C ASN A 230 -5.58 -6.50 39.10
N PRO A 231 -4.73 -5.46 38.97
CA PRO A 231 -3.43 -5.56 38.30
C PRO A 231 -2.33 -6.18 39.17
N GLU A 232 -2.48 -6.24 40.49
CA GLU A 232 -1.44 -6.73 41.42
C GLU A 232 -0.91 -8.14 41.12
N PRO A 233 -1.74 -9.12 40.72
CA PRO A 233 -1.26 -10.45 40.35
C PRO A 233 -0.36 -10.46 39.10
N LEU A 234 -0.42 -9.43 38.26
CA LEU A 234 0.35 -9.32 37.00
C LEU A 234 1.75 -8.75 37.22
N TYR A 235 1.98 -8.01 38.31
CA TYR A 235 3.26 -7.33 38.56
C TYR A 235 4.49 -8.24 38.51
N PRO A 236 4.47 -9.49 39.01
CA PRO A 236 5.64 -10.36 38.95
C PRO A 236 6.10 -10.71 37.53
N GLN A 237 5.22 -10.62 36.53
CA GLN A 237 5.51 -10.95 35.13
C GLN A 237 5.79 -9.71 34.26
N LEU A 238 5.51 -8.50 34.76
CA LEU A 238 5.65 -7.26 34.03
C LEU A 238 7.01 -6.59 34.24
N LYS A 239 7.44 -5.82 33.25
CA LYS A 239 8.63 -4.98 33.40
C LYS A 239 8.31 -3.79 34.32
N PRO A 240 9.28 -3.33 35.14
CA PRO A 240 9.11 -2.14 35.96
C PRO A 240 8.69 -0.90 35.16
N ALA A 241 9.15 -0.76 33.91
CA ALA A 241 8.78 0.36 33.05
C ALA A 241 7.29 0.34 32.67
N THR A 242 6.72 -0.84 32.39
CA THR A 242 5.29 -1.01 32.09
C THR A 242 4.43 -0.61 33.28
N ILE A 243 4.80 -1.08 34.48
CA ILE A 243 4.13 -0.73 35.73
C ILE A 243 4.25 0.77 36.01
N GLY A 244 5.45 1.35 35.87
CA GLY A 244 5.71 2.77 36.10
C GLY A 244 4.89 3.68 35.18
N ASN A 245 4.86 3.38 33.88
CA ASN A 245 4.08 4.14 32.91
C ASN A 245 2.58 4.07 33.21
N TRP A 246 2.06 2.90 33.57
CA TRP A 246 0.65 2.75 33.94
C TRP A 246 0.30 3.54 35.20
N ILE A 247 1.13 3.45 36.26
CA ILE A 247 0.92 4.22 37.50
C ILE A 247 0.93 5.73 37.20
N GLN A 248 1.90 6.20 36.40
CA GLN A 248 1.98 7.61 36.02
C GLN A 248 0.71 8.09 35.31
N ASN A 249 0.25 7.37 34.28
CA ASN A 249 -0.97 7.75 33.55
C ASN A 249 -2.23 7.68 34.43
N LYS A 250 -2.28 6.72 35.36
CA LYS A 250 -3.35 6.64 36.36
C LYS A 250 -3.36 7.85 37.29
N GLU A 251 -2.19 8.33 37.71
CA GLU A 251 -2.05 9.58 38.49
C GLU A 251 -2.45 10.83 37.68
N GLU A 252 -2.29 10.79 36.35
CA GLU A 252 -2.75 11.81 35.41
C GLU A 252 -4.27 11.73 35.11
N GLY A 253 -4.98 10.76 35.71
CA GLY A 253 -6.43 10.62 35.62
C GLY A 253 -6.92 9.73 34.47
N LEU A 254 -6.02 9.01 33.79
CA LEU A 254 -6.40 8.03 32.78
C LEU A 254 -6.74 6.68 33.45
N ASP A 255 -8.02 6.35 33.52
CA ASP A 255 -8.51 5.10 34.12
C ASP A 255 -8.55 3.98 33.09
N VAL A 256 -7.39 3.40 32.82
CA VAL A 256 -7.20 2.28 31.88
C VAL A 256 -6.54 1.09 32.58
N HIS A 257 -6.84 -0.11 32.08
CA HIS A 257 -6.27 -1.32 32.65
C HIS A 257 -4.78 -1.46 32.31
N ILE A 258 -3.99 -2.07 33.20
CA ILE A 258 -2.54 -2.25 32.96
C ILE A 258 -2.23 -3.11 31.72
N ALA A 259 -3.18 -3.94 31.28
CA ALA A 259 -3.06 -4.75 30.08
C ALA A 259 -2.84 -3.90 28.81
N GLU A 260 -3.42 -2.69 28.74
CA GLU A 260 -3.25 -1.78 27.61
C GLU A 260 -1.80 -1.27 27.46
N TYR A 261 -0.99 -1.35 28.51
CA TYR A 261 0.43 -0.96 28.49
C TYR A 261 1.36 -2.12 28.13
N MET A 262 0.84 -3.35 28.08
CA MET A 262 1.66 -4.53 27.84
C MET A 262 2.05 -4.63 26.38
N ASN A 263 3.28 -5.07 26.13
CA ASN A 263 3.64 -5.58 24.80
C ASN A 263 3.32 -7.08 24.68
N LEU A 264 3.27 -7.60 23.46
CA LEU A 264 3.01 -9.03 23.18
C LEU A 264 3.91 -10.00 23.96
N MET A 265 5.14 -9.61 24.33
CA MET A 265 6.00 -10.50 25.12
C MET A 265 5.57 -10.60 26.58
N GLU A 266 5.06 -9.52 27.17
CA GLU A 266 4.50 -9.52 28.51
C GLU A 266 3.16 -10.26 28.53
N MET A 267 2.28 -9.99 27.57
CA MET A 267 1.02 -10.74 27.39
C MET A 267 1.29 -12.24 27.29
N LYS A 268 2.24 -12.64 26.43
CA LYS A 268 2.68 -14.04 26.32
C LYS A 268 3.16 -14.61 27.65
N GLN A 269 3.93 -13.85 28.43
CA GLN A 269 4.45 -14.34 29.71
C GLN A 269 3.33 -14.55 30.73
N ILE A 270 2.34 -13.66 30.77
CA ILE A 270 1.15 -13.80 31.61
C ILE A 270 0.38 -15.05 31.22
N ILE A 271 -0.05 -15.16 29.96
CA ILE A 271 -0.86 -16.28 29.46
C ILE A 271 -0.16 -17.63 29.72
N VAL A 272 1.13 -17.73 29.42
CA VAL A 272 1.91 -18.96 29.64
C VAL A 272 2.04 -19.34 31.13
N SER A 273 1.99 -18.36 32.03
CA SER A 273 2.09 -18.56 33.47
C SER A 273 0.74 -18.83 34.14
N SER A 274 -0.38 -18.60 33.47
CA SER A 274 -1.74 -18.88 33.94
C SER A 274 -2.09 -20.37 33.93
N ASP A 275 -3.28 -20.75 34.37
CA ASP A 275 -3.78 -22.13 34.24
C ASP A 275 -4.13 -22.47 32.78
N ASP A 276 -4.34 -23.75 32.50
CA ASP A 276 -4.56 -24.21 31.12
C ASP A 276 -5.92 -23.74 30.55
N GLY A 277 -6.91 -23.44 31.41
CA GLY A 277 -8.19 -22.92 30.99
C GLY A 277 -8.08 -21.50 30.42
N PHE A 278 -7.33 -20.61 31.07
CA PHE A 278 -7.07 -19.28 30.53
C PHE A 278 -6.25 -19.30 29.23
N VAL A 279 -5.32 -20.26 29.11
CA VAL A 279 -4.56 -20.45 27.87
C VAL A 279 -5.47 -20.81 26.70
N GLU A 280 -6.44 -21.70 26.92
CA GLU A 280 -7.46 -22.07 25.93
C GLU A 280 -8.37 -20.89 25.58
N GLN A 281 -8.83 -20.12 26.57
CA GLN A 281 -9.62 -18.90 26.35
C GLN A 281 -8.88 -17.84 25.51
N CYS A 282 -7.55 -17.84 25.51
CA CYS A 282 -6.73 -16.96 24.68
C CYS A 282 -6.47 -17.51 23.27
N GLY A 283 -7.19 -18.54 22.81
CA GLY A 283 -7.00 -19.12 21.47
C GLY A 283 -5.74 -19.98 21.35
N PHE A 284 -5.39 -20.73 22.40
CA PHE A 284 -4.22 -21.61 22.37
C PHE A 284 -4.50 -23.00 22.94
N GLU A 285 -4.18 -24.04 22.17
CA GLU A 285 -4.29 -25.45 22.59
C GLU A 285 -3.40 -25.80 23.81
N SER A 286 -2.29 -25.07 23.99
CA SER A 286 -1.34 -25.32 25.07
C SER A 286 -0.38 -24.15 25.30
N LYS A 287 0.23 -24.12 26.49
CA LYS A 287 1.31 -23.17 26.84
C LYS A 287 2.49 -23.19 25.87
N THR A 288 2.81 -24.36 25.31
CA THR A 288 3.88 -24.50 24.32
C THR A 288 3.50 -23.86 22.99
N LYS A 289 2.26 -24.09 22.53
CA LYS A 289 1.73 -23.45 21.31
C LYS A 289 1.65 -21.93 21.46
N CYS A 290 1.14 -21.43 22.59
CA CYS A 290 1.15 -20.01 22.93
C CYS A 290 2.56 -19.41 22.84
N ARG A 291 3.54 -20.05 23.49
CA ARG A 291 4.94 -19.57 23.48
C ARG A 291 5.51 -19.45 22.07
N ASN A 292 5.21 -20.42 21.20
CA ASN A 292 5.72 -20.48 19.84
C ASN A 292 5.01 -19.48 18.93
N LYS A 293 3.67 -19.51 18.86
CA LYS A 293 2.85 -18.63 18.02
C LYS A 293 3.13 -17.15 18.35
N LEU A 294 2.97 -16.73 19.62
CA LEU A 294 3.24 -15.33 20.03
C LEU A 294 4.72 -14.94 19.94
N GLY A 295 5.62 -15.90 20.10
CA GLY A 295 7.06 -15.69 19.88
C GLY A 295 7.35 -15.31 18.43
N SER A 296 6.75 -16.03 17.48
CA SER A 296 6.88 -15.80 16.04
C SER A 296 6.25 -14.47 15.62
N ILE A 297 5.02 -14.19 16.06
CA ILE A 297 4.30 -12.94 15.74
C ILE A 297 5.03 -11.71 16.28
N ASN A 298 5.65 -11.79 17.47
CA ASN A 298 6.47 -10.70 17.98
C ASN A 298 7.74 -10.45 17.13
N GLN A 299 8.24 -11.44 16.38
CA GLN A 299 9.32 -11.21 15.41
C GLN A 299 8.80 -10.40 14.21
N LEU A 300 7.60 -10.72 13.70
CA LEU A 300 6.92 -9.94 12.66
C LEU A 300 6.71 -8.48 13.12
N ARG A 301 6.13 -8.27 14.31
CA ARG A 301 5.96 -6.95 14.92
C ARG A 301 7.25 -6.13 14.90
N LYS A 302 8.37 -6.75 15.31
CA LYS A 302 9.68 -6.08 15.31
C LYS A 302 10.12 -5.68 13.90
N LYS A 303 9.96 -6.55 12.90
CA LYS A 303 10.30 -6.22 11.50
C LYS A 303 9.44 -5.04 10.99
N ILE A 304 8.13 -5.08 11.24
CA ILE A 304 7.17 -4.03 10.85
C ILE A 304 7.50 -2.68 11.51
N MET A 305 7.70 -2.65 12.84
CA MET A 305 7.92 -1.40 13.58
C MET A 305 9.26 -0.72 13.27
N HIS A 306 10.22 -1.43 12.69
CA HIS A 306 11.50 -0.87 12.30
C HIS A 306 11.48 -0.51 10.81
N ALA A 307 11.10 0.74 10.50
CA ALA A 307 10.92 1.24 9.14
C ALA A 307 12.11 0.93 8.20
N ASN A 308 13.34 1.01 8.73
CA ASN A 308 14.57 0.80 7.94
C ASN A 308 15.00 -0.68 7.82
N ARG A 309 14.29 -1.64 8.42
CA ARG A 309 14.62 -3.06 8.31
C ARG A 309 13.84 -3.72 7.19
N THR A 310 14.50 -4.49 6.34
CA THR A 310 13.83 -5.32 5.35
C THR A 310 12.87 -6.31 6.03
N LEU A 311 11.65 -6.41 5.50
CA LEU A 311 10.64 -7.36 5.95
C LEU A 311 10.91 -8.74 5.35
N ILE A 312 11.11 -8.78 4.03
CA ILE A 312 11.26 -9.98 3.22
C ILE A 312 12.54 -9.90 2.39
N HIS A 313 13.53 -10.75 2.72
CA HIS A 313 14.77 -10.84 1.92
C HIS A 313 14.71 -11.91 0.83
N ASN A 314 13.90 -12.94 1.04
CA ASN A 314 13.82 -14.12 0.19
C ASN A 314 12.46 -14.82 0.40
N GLU A 315 12.23 -15.88 -0.35
CA GLU A 315 11.01 -16.69 -0.33
C GLU A 315 10.71 -17.30 1.06
N ASP A 316 11.72 -17.72 1.82
CA ASP A 316 11.53 -18.25 3.18
C ASP A 316 11.04 -17.16 4.16
N ASP A 317 11.56 -15.94 4.04
CA ASP A 317 11.04 -14.79 4.79
C ASP A 317 9.62 -14.42 4.36
N LEU A 318 9.29 -14.55 3.06
CA LEU A 318 7.93 -14.34 2.54
C LEU A 318 6.95 -15.32 3.18
N HIS A 319 7.26 -16.61 3.13
CA HIS A 319 6.44 -17.67 3.73
C HIS A 319 6.23 -17.45 5.23
N LYS A 320 7.31 -17.17 5.98
CA LYS A 320 7.23 -16.85 7.41
C LYS A 320 6.49 -15.56 7.73
N THR A 321 6.39 -14.65 6.78
CA THR A 321 5.63 -13.40 6.98
C THR A 321 4.15 -13.68 6.82
N LEU A 322 3.75 -14.40 5.76
CA LEU A 322 2.37 -14.83 5.55
C LEU A 322 1.88 -15.70 6.71
N GLU A 323 2.61 -16.77 7.06
CA GLU A 323 2.24 -17.69 8.16
C GLU A 323 1.98 -16.94 9.47
N ARG A 324 2.78 -15.90 9.77
CA ARG A 324 2.62 -15.11 11.00
C ARG A 324 1.42 -14.17 10.96
N ILE A 325 1.06 -13.65 9.78
CA ILE A 325 -0.15 -12.84 9.59
C ILE A 325 -1.37 -13.72 9.78
N GLU A 326 -1.42 -14.86 9.08
CA GLU A 326 -2.51 -15.85 9.18
C GLU A 326 -2.64 -16.37 10.61
N THR A 327 -1.54 -16.76 11.25
CA THR A 327 -1.56 -17.22 12.65
C THR A 327 -2.13 -16.15 13.59
N ALA A 328 -1.86 -14.86 13.35
CA ALA A 328 -2.39 -13.80 14.19
C ALA A 328 -3.92 -13.66 14.00
N GLN A 329 -4.39 -13.75 12.76
CA GLN A 329 -5.82 -13.72 12.42
C GLN A 329 -6.56 -14.94 12.97
N GLU A 330 -6.01 -16.14 12.81
CA GLU A 330 -6.56 -17.38 13.39
C GLU A 330 -6.79 -17.25 14.90
N ILE A 331 -5.83 -16.72 15.66
CA ILE A 331 -5.98 -16.56 17.11
C ILE A 331 -7.08 -15.55 17.44
N VAL A 332 -7.18 -14.44 16.68
CA VAL A 332 -8.25 -13.45 16.85
C VAL A 332 -9.61 -14.09 16.61
N ASP A 333 -9.74 -14.88 15.54
CA ASP A 333 -10.97 -15.59 15.20
C ASP A 333 -11.33 -16.64 16.26
N GLU A 334 -10.35 -17.40 16.76
CA GLU A 334 -10.56 -18.37 17.84
C GLU A 334 -11.07 -17.72 19.13
N ILE A 335 -10.61 -16.50 19.47
CA ILE A 335 -11.04 -15.79 20.69
C ILE A 335 -12.44 -15.16 20.51
N ASN A 336 -12.79 -14.76 19.28
CA ASN A 336 -14.05 -14.07 18.99
C ASN A 336 -15.25 -15.02 18.76
N ASN A 337 -15.01 -16.33 18.63
CA ASN A 337 -16.04 -17.35 18.39
C ASN A 337 -16.57 -17.99 19.68
#